data_AF-A0A482RGN7-F1
#
_entry.id   AF-A0A482RGN7-F1
#
_cell.length_a   1.000
_cell.length_b   1.000
_cell.length_c   1.000
_cell.angle_alpha   90.00
_cell.angle_beta   90.00
_cell.angle_gamma   90.00
#
_symmetry.space_group_name_H-M   'P 1'
#
loop_
_entity.id
_entity.type
_entity.pdbx_description
1 polymer ?
#
loop_
_entity_poly.entity_id
_entity_poly.type
_entity_poly.pdbx_seq_one_letter_code
_entity_poly.pdbx_strand_id
1 'polypeptide(L)'
;MRSATFLRYARAMYFPCAPCTRVQPRRSGVTRRAHVLRPASLARDPVLGVQGVHPRIIADGFEVAKTRALEFLDKFKVSKPEAWKDREFLTQVARTALRTKLPFDMADQLTEIVTDAVLTVRREGEPIDLHMVERMHMLHRTDKDSRLVKGLVMDHGGRHPDMPSYMENCYIMIGNISLEYEKTEHT
;
A
#
# COMPACT_ATOMS: atom_id res chain seq x y z
N MET A 1 8.99 -7.14 -12.36
CA MET A 1 7.93 -6.12 -12.46
C MET A 1 6.60 -6.61 -13.10
N ARG A 2 6.27 -7.92 -13.10
CA ARG A 2 5.10 -8.50 -13.85
C ARG A 2 3.96 -9.01 -12.96
N SER A 3 3.78 -8.43 -11.78
CA SER A 3 3.39 -9.24 -10.62
C SER A 3 2.01 -8.92 -10.03
N ALA A 4 1.60 -7.65 -10.07
CA ALA A 4 0.29 -7.19 -9.58
C ALA A 4 -0.62 -6.67 -10.72
N THR A 5 -0.02 -6.15 -11.80
CA THR A 5 -0.74 -5.69 -13.01
C THR A 5 -1.29 -6.86 -13.84
N PHE A 6 -0.58 -7.99 -13.85
CA PHE A 6 -0.93 -9.18 -14.64
C PHE A 6 -2.31 -9.76 -14.25
N LEU A 7 -2.66 -9.74 -12.96
CA LEU A 7 -3.96 -10.21 -12.46
C LEU A 7 -5.11 -9.19 -12.64
N ARG A 8 -4.83 -7.91 -12.93
CA ARG A 8 -5.86 -6.96 -13.36
C ARG A 8 -6.17 -7.14 -14.85
N TYR A 9 -5.16 -7.38 -15.67
CA TYR A 9 -5.33 -7.61 -17.12
C TYR A 9 -5.86 -9.01 -17.47
N ALA A 10 -5.42 -10.07 -16.80
CA ALA A 10 -5.86 -11.45 -17.10
C ALA A 10 -7.30 -11.76 -16.64
N ARG A 11 -7.97 -10.84 -15.93
CA ARG A 11 -9.18 -11.14 -15.15
C ARG A 11 -10.45 -10.47 -15.65
N ALA A 12 -10.39 -9.82 -16.81
CA ALA A 12 -11.58 -9.35 -17.50
C ALA A 12 -12.32 -10.49 -18.24
N MET A 13 -11.71 -11.66 -18.45
CA MET A 13 -12.26 -12.60 -19.44
C MET A 13 -13.26 -13.66 -18.94
N TYR A 14 -13.24 -14.24 -17.72
CA TYR A 14 -14.12 -15.43 -17.46
C TYR A 14 -14.54 -15.74 -16.01
N PHE A 15 -14.70 -14.80 -15.07
CA PHE A 15 -15.22 -15.14 -13.73
C PHE A 15 -16.15 -14.07 -13.11
N PRO A 16 -17.44 -14.37 -12.89
CA PRO A 16 -18.40 -13.42 -12.29
C PRO A 16 -18.15 -13.14 -10.78
N CYS A 17 -17.36 -13.96 -10.08
CA CYS A 17 -17.06 -13.78 -8.64
C CYS A 17 -15.77 -12.96 -8.37
N ALA A 18 -15.64 -11.77 -8.96
CA ALA A 18 -14.46 -10.90 -8.79
C ALA A 18 -14.41 -9.96 -7.56
N PRO A 19 -15.47 -9.67 -6.77
CA PRO A 19 -15.42 -8.55 -5.82
C PRO A 19 -14.49 -8.76 -4.60
N CYS A 20 -14.32 -10.00 -4.11
CA CYS A 20 -13.51 -10.27 -2.89
C CYS A 20 -12.06 -9.77 -2.98
N THR A 21 -11.48 -9.74 -4.17
CA THR A 21 -10.07 -9.31 -4.34
C THR A 21 -9.85 -7.81 -4.28
N ARG A 22 -10.90 -7.00 -4.27
CA ARG A 22 -10.79 -5.56 -3.99
C ARG A 22 -10.72 -5.24 -2.50
N VAL A 23 -11.25 -6.10 -1.64
CA VAL A 23 -11.42 -5.79 -0.20
C VAL A 23 -10.10 -5.96 0.58
N GLN A 24 -9.38 -7.07 0.35
CA GLN A 24 -8.09 -7.33 1.02
C GLN A 24 -6.97 -6.30 0.77
N PRO A 25 -6.75 -5.79 -0.47
CA PRO A 25 -5.73 -4.76 -0.69
C PRO A 25 -6.03 -3.45 0.05
N ARG A 26 -7.29 -3.11 0.32
CA ARG A 26 -7.64 -1.90 1.10
C ARG A 26 -7.19 -1.99 2.56
N ARG A 27 -7.17 -3.19 3.16
CA ARG A 27 -6.82 -3.38 4.59
C ARG A 27 -5.35 -3.70 4.84
N SER A 28 -4.66 -4.35 3.90
CA SER A 28 -3.31 -4.89 4.15
C SER A 28 -2.30 -4.66 3.03
N GLY A 29 -2.70 -4.11 1.87
CA GLY A 29 -1.81 -3.80 0.75
C GLY A 29 -1.12 -5.01 0.06
N VAL A 30 -1.30 -6.24 0.55
CA VAL A 30 -0.68 -7.46 -0.01
C VAL A 30 -1.75 -8.30 -0.73
N THR A 31 -1.55 -8.54 -2.02
CA THR A 31 -2.58 -9.11 -2.90
C THR A 31 -2.36 -10.57 -3.28
N ARG A 32 -1.12 -11.07 -3.30
CA ARG A 32 -0.79 -12.36 -3.92
C ARG A 32 -1.23 -13.58 -3.13
N ARG A 33 -1.00 -13.61 -1.81
CA ARG A 33 -1.34 -14.78 -0.98
C ARG A 33 -2.85 -14.97 -0.77
N ALA A 34 -3.59 -13.86 -0.76
CA ALA A 34 -5.05 -13.86 -0.70
C ALA A 34 -5.74 -14.62 -1.84
N HIS A 35 -5.11 -14.69 -3.01
CA HIS A 35 -5.67 -15.39 -4.16
C HIS A 35 -5.59 -16.92 -4.06
N VAL A 36 -4.56 -17.44 -3.39
CA VAL A 36 -4.32 -18.89 -3.23
C VAL A 36 -5.25 -19.49 -2.18
N LEU A 37 -5.58 -18.72 -1.14
CA LEU A 37 -6.45 -19.14 -0.04
C LEU A 37 -7.94 -18.87 -0.29
N ARG A 38 -8.38 -18.78 -1.56
CA ARG A 38 -9.78 -18.47 -1.84
C ARG A 38 -10.65 -19.70 -1.53
N PRO A 39 -11.64 -19.62 -0.62
CA PRO A 39 -12.48 -20.77 -0.27
C PRO A 39 -13.24 -21.34 -1.48
N ALA A 40 -13.65 -20.45 -2.40
CA ALA A 40 -14.41 -20.82 -3.58
C ALA A 40 -13.64 -21.66 -4.63
N SER A 41 -12.30 -21.64 -4.62
CA SER A 41 -11.52 -22.53 -5.48
C SER A 41 -11.35 -23.93 -4.87
N LEU A 42 -11.28 -24.04 -3.55
CA LEU A 42 -11.25 -25.34 -2.85
C LEU A 42 -12.62 -26.02 -2.82
N ALA A 43 -13.72 -25.27 -2.87
CA ALA A 43 -15.06 -25.86 -3.05
C ALA A 43 -15.24 -26.57 -4.41
N ARG A 44 -14.32 -26.36 -5.36
CA ARG A 44 -14.25 -27.09 -6.63
C ARG A 44 -13.26 -28.26 -6.60
N ASP A 45 -12.74 -28.62 -5.43
CA ASP A 45 -11.84 -29.76 -5.31
C ASP A 45 -12.61 -31.05 -5.64
N PRO A 46 -12.15 -31.84 -6.63
CA PRO A 46 -12.86 -33.04 -7.07
C PRO A 46 -12.98 -34.09 -5.95
N VAL A 47 -12.10 -34.03 -4.95
CA VAL A 47 -12.03 -34.98 -3.83
C VAL A 47 -13.29 -34.93 -2.96
N LEU A 48 -13.82 -33.74 -2.68
CA LEU A 48 -15.02 -33.57 -1.84
C LEU A 48 -16.31 -33.94 -2.60
N GLY A 49 -16.31 -33.75 -3.93
CA GLY A 49 -17.43 -34.16 -4.79
C GLY A 49 -17.55 -35.68 -4.92
N VAL A 50 -16.43 -36.40 -4.98
CA VAL A 50 -16.40 -37.88 -5.04
C VAL A 50 -16.92 -38.51 -3.74
N GLN A 51 -16.84 -37.80 -2.62
CA GLN A 51 -17.32 -38.26 -1.31
C GLN A 51 -18.83 -38.00 -1.07
N GLY A 52 -19.55 -37.41 -2.03
CA GLY A 52 -21.02 -37.24 -1.95
C GLY A 52 -21.50 -36.26 -0.87
N VAL A 53 -20.63 -35.36 -0.40
CA VAL A 53 -20.97 -34.41 0.67
C VAL A 53 -21.75 -33.22 0.10
N HIS A 54 -22.86 -32.84 0.73
CA HIS A 54 -23.66 -31.70 0.29
C HIS A 54 -22.86 -30.38 0.44
N PRO A 55 -22.77 -29.52 -0.61
CA PRO A 55 -21.94 -28.30 -0.59
C PRO A 55 -22.23 -27.32 0.55
N ARG A 56 -23.46 -27.32 1.08
CA ARG A 56 -23.85 -26.54 2.26
C ARG A 56 -23.03 -26.90 3.51
N ILE A 57 -22.83 -28.19 3.76
CA ILE A 57 -22.06 -28.68 4.93
C ILE A 57 -20.59 -28.24 4.82
N ILE A 58 -20.07 -28.20 3.59
CA ILE A 58 -18.70 -27.73 3.32
C ILE A 58 -18.58 -26.23 3.63
N ALA A 59 -19.56 -25.42 3.21
CA ALA A 59 -19.59 -23.99 3.52
C ALA A 59 -19.62 -23.73 5.04
N ASP A 60 -20.51 -24.43 5.75
CA ASP A 60 -20.64 -24.33 7.21
C ASP A 60 -19.35 -24.78 7.91
N GLY A 61 -18.71 -25.85 7.43
CA GLY A 61 -17.42 -26.32 7.93
C GLY A 61 -16.28 -25.30 7.77
N PHE A 62 -16.25 -24.56 6.66
CA PHE A 62 -15.27 -23.50 6.45
C PHE A 62 -15.48 -22.31 7.39
N GLU A 63 -16.71 -21.99 7.77
CA GLU A 63 -16.98 -20.94 8.75
C GLU A 63 -16.45 -21.31 10.14
N VAL A 64 -16.70 -22.55 10.58
CA VAL A 64 -16.17 -23.07 11.86
C VAL A 64 -14.64 -23.12 11.83
N ALA A 65 -14.05 -23.62 10.74
CA ALA A 65 -12.60 -23.69 10.58
C ALA A 65 -11.95 -22.30 10.58
N LYS A 66 -12.58 -21.31 9.95
CA LYS A 66 -12.12 -19.91 9.95
C LYS A 66 -12.06 -19.35 11.38
N THR A 67 -13.09 -19.56 12.18
CA THR A 67 -13.13 -19.07 13.57
C THR A 67 -12.01 -19.69 14.40
N ARG A 68 -11.85 -21.02 14.34
CA ARG A 68 -10.75 -21.74 15.02
C ARG A 68 -9.36 -21.28 14.55
N ALA A 69 -9.20 -21.02 13.26
CA ALA A 69 -7.94 -20.52 12.71
C ALA A 69 -7.61 -19.11 13.21
N LEU A 70 -8.61 -18.23 13.37
CA LEU A 70 -8.42 -16.89 13.95
C LEU A 70 -8.01 -16.98 15.42
N GLU A 71 -8.65 -17.83 16.21
CA GLU A 71 -8.27 -18.08 17.60
C GLU A 71 -6.82 -18.60 17.73
N PHE A 72 -6.41 -19.47 16.80
CA PHE A 72 -5.03 -19.96 16.76
C PHE A 72 -4.04 -18.85 16.39
N LEU A 73 -4.37 -18.01 15.41
CA LEU A 73 -3.55 -16.86 15.03
C LEU A 73 -3.39 -15.86 16.18
N ASP A 74 -4.43 -15.67 17.00
CA ASP A 74 -4.36 -14.82 18.18
C ASP A 74 -3.44 -15.37 19.28
N LYS A 75 -3.28 -16.69 19.35
CA LYS A 75 -2.32 -17.34 20.26
C LYS A 75 -0.90 -17.36 19.70
N PHE A 76 -0.78 -17.48 18.38
CA PHE A 76 0.52 -17.58 17.69
C PHE A 76 1.19 -16.21 17.45
N LYS A 77 0.42 -15.11 17.48
CA LYS A 77 0.99 -13.78 17.25
C LYS A 77 2.05 -13.46 18.30
N VAL A 78 3.25 -13.13 17.83
CA VAL A 78 4.33 -12.64 18.69
C VAL A 78 4.12 -11.14 18.88
N SER A 79 3.66 -10.72 20.05
CA SER A 79 3.54 -9.32 20.42
C SER A 79 4.90 -8.78 20.84
N LYS A 80 5.39 -7.76 20.12
CA LYS A 80 6.54 -6.96 20.54
C LYS A 80 6.04 -5.58 20.99
N PRO A 81 6.02 -5.28 22.30
CA PRO A 81 5.41 -4.04 22.81
C PRO A 81 6.16 -2.77 22.38
N GLU A 82 7.44 -2.87 22.03
CA GLU A 82 8.27 -1.73 21.59
C GLU A 82 8.75 -1.85 20.13
N ALA A 83 7.99 -2.54 19.27
CA ALA A 83 8.36 -2.79 17.87
C ALA A 83 8.67 -1.54 17.03
N TRP A 84 8.36 -0.36 17.57
CA TRP A 84 8.54 0.94 16.93
C TRP A 84 9.82 1.67 17.30
N LYS A 85 10.49 1.30 18.41
CA LYS A 85 11.85 1.77 18.69
C LYS A 85 12.87 1.03 17.82
N ASP A 86 12.56 -0.22 17.49
CA ASP A 86 13.43 -1.10 16.71
C ASP A 86 13.33 -0.82 15.21
N ARG A 87 14.15 0.11 14.71
CA ARG A 87 14.25 0.42 13.27
C ARG A 87 14.56 -0.83 12.44
N GLU A 88 15.44 -1.71 12.94
CA GLU A 88 15.85 -2.93 12.23
C GLU A 88 14.69 -3.89 12.02
N PHE A 89 13.82 -4.04 13.02
CA PHE A 89 12.65 -4.91 12.93
C PHE A 89 11.66 -4.40 11.88
N LEU A 90 11.39 -3.09 11.85
CA LEU A 90 10.55 -2.46 10.82
C LEU A 90 11.15 -2.61 9.43
N THR A 91 12.48 -2.48 9.32
CA THR A 91 13.22 -2.67 8.07
C THR A 91 13.05 -4.10 7.56
N GLN A 92 13.15 -5.11 8.43
CA GLN A 92 12.93 -6.51 8.05
C GLN A 92 11.49 -6.75 7.57
N VAL A 93 10.49 -6.22 8.27
CA VAL A 93 9.08 -6.33 7.88
C VAL A 93 8.85 -5.69 6.50
N ALA A 94 9.31 -4.45 6.29
CA ALA A 94 9.18 -3.75 5.02
C ALA A 94 9.92 -4.51 3.88
N ARG A 95 11.11 -5.04 4.16
CA ARG A 95 11.91 -5.81 3.20
C ARG A 95 11.18 -7.07 2.74
N THR A 96 10.55 -7.80 3.66
CA THR A 96 9.76 -9.00 3.28
C THR A 96 8.59 -8.65 2.37
N ALA A 97 7.93 -7.51 2.60
CA ALA A 97 6.81 -7.08 1.79
C ALA A 97 7.26 -6.64 0.37
N LEU A 98 8.32 -5.83 0.29
CA LEU A 98 8.79 -5.25 -0.98
C LEU A 98 9.45 -6.28 -1.90
N ARG A 99 10.21 -7.23 -1.34
CA ARG A 99 10.85 -8.32 -2.11
C ARG A 99 9.85 -9.20 -2.88
N THR A 100 8.59 -9.27 -2.45
CA THR A 100 7.56 -10.03 -3.19
C THR A 100 7.05 -9.32 -4.45
N LYS A 101 7.31 -8.02 -4.59
CA LYS A 101 6.79 -7.15 -5.65
C LYS A 101 7.89 -6.64 -6.59
N LEU A 102 9.07 -6.36 -6.05
CA LEU A 102 10.17 -5.65 -6.71
C LEU A 102 11.43 -6.54 -6.81
N PRO A 103 12.36 -6.23 -7.74
CA PRO A 103 13.68 -6.85 -7.77
C PRO A 103 14.48 -6.50 -6.51
N PHE A 104 15.42 -7.37 -6.11
CA PHE A 104 16.12 -7.29 -4.82
C PHE A 104 16.85 -5.97 -4.61
N ASP A 105 17.65 -5.51 -5.57
CA ASP A 105 18.42 -4.26 -5.46
C ASP A 105 17.54 -3.04 -5.16
N MET A 106 16.43 -2.91 -5.89
CA MET A 106 15.49 -1.79 -5.73
C MET A 106 14.69 -1.92 -4.43
N ALA A 107 14.35 -3.15 -4.04
CA ALA A 107 13.60 -3.39 -2.82
C ALA A 107 14.39 -2.94 -1.58
N ASP A 108 15.71 -3.16 -1.57
CA ASP A 108 16.55 -2.80 -0.42
C ASP A 108 16.64 -1.28 -0.23
N GLN A 109 16.88 -0.52 -1.30
CA GLN A 109 16.88 0.95 -1.26
C GLN A 109 15.51 1.52 -0.82
N LEU A 110 14.42 1.01 -1.38
CA LEU A 110 13.07 1.47 -1.03
C LEU A 110 12.67 1.09 0.40
N THR A 111 13.26 0.02 0.94
CA THR A 111 12.96 -0.40 2.32
C THR A 111 13.38 0.68 3.30
N GLU A 112 14.58 1.24 3.15
CA GLU A 112 15.11 2.28 4.03
C GLU A 112 14.27 3.57 3.93
N ILE A 113 13.93 3.99 2.71
CA ILE A 113 13.10 5.16 2.44
C ILE A 113 11.71 5.01 3.10
N VAL A 114 11.08 3.84 2.97
CA VAL A 114 9.75 3.61 3.53
C VAL A 114 9.79 3.59 5.06
N THR A 115 10.81 2.98 5.68
CA THR A 115 10.93 2.99 7.14
C THR A 115 11.11 4.39 7.69
N ASP A 116 11.96 5.20 7.05
CA ASP A 116 12.26 6.55 7.51
C ASP A 116 11.03 7.49 7.32
N ALA A 117 10.27 7.29 6.24
CA ALA A 117 9.00 8.01 6.01
C ALA A 117 7.96 7.72 7.10
N VAL A 118 7.77 6.44 7.45
CA VAL A 118 6.79 6.03 8.47
C VAL A 118 7.18 6.54 9.85
N LEU A 119 8.47 6.52 10.19
CA LEU A 119 8.96 7.08 11.46
C LEU A 119 8.76 8.59 11.55
N THR A 120 8.89 9.31 10.43
CA THR A 120 8.71 10.77 10.39
C THR A 120 7.24 11.19 10.58
N VAL A 121 6.30 10.42 10.02
CA VAL A 121 4.85 10.73 10.09
C VAL A 121 4.24 10.37 11.45
N ARG A 122 4.82 9.40 12.15
CA ARG A 122 4.25 8.86 13.38
C ARG A 122 4.18 9.93 14.48
N ARG A 123 3.00 10.09 15.06
CA ARG A 123 2.75 10.83 16.30
C ARG A 123 2.39 9.86 17.41
N GLU A 124 2.81 10.15 18.65
CA GLU A 124 2.47 9.30 19.79
C GLU A 124 0.96 9.39 20.08
N GLY A 125 0.29 8.23 20.19
CA GLY A 125 -1.14 8.16 20.52
C GLY A 125 -2.12 8.22 19.34
N GLU A 126 -1.66 8.53 18.11
CA GLU A 126 -2.50 8.59 16.92
C GLU A 126 -2.26 7.40 15.98
N PRO A 127 -3.31 6.80 15.36
CA PRO A 127 -3.12 5.83 14.29
C PRO A 127 -2.39 6.47 13.10
N ILE A 128 -1.53 5.70 12.44
CA ILE A 128 -0.75 6.19 11.29
C ILE A 128 -1.70 6.48 10.13
N ASP A 129 -1.71 7.73 9.66
CA ASP A 129 -2.37 8.10 8.41
C ASP A 129 -1.40 7.96 7.23
N LEU A 130 -1.84 7.20 6.22
CA LEU A 130 -1.09 6.98 4.99
C LEU A 130 -1.20 8.15 4.01
N HIS A 131 -2.19 9.04 4.20
CA HIS A 131 -2.35 10.23 3.36
C HIS A 131 -1.30 11.31 3.65
N MET A 132 -0.65 11.26 4.81
CA MET A 132 0.48 12.14 5.14
C MET A 132 1.76 11.83 4.35
N VAL A 133 1.86 10.65 3.72
CA VAL A 133 2.99 10.29 2.85
C VAL A 133 2.61 10.51 1.39
N GLU A 134 3.06 11.62 0.83
CA GLU A 134 2.89 11.89 -0.59
C GLU A 134 3.90 11.10 -1.44
N ARG A 135 3.47 10.65 -2.63
CA ARG A 135 4.31 9.94 -3.59
C ARG A 135 4.32 10.70 -4.90
N MET A 136 5.43 11.37 -5.18
CA MET A 136 5.63 12.10 -6.43
C MET A 136 6.35 11.22 -7.45
N HIS A 137 5.84 11.20 -8.67
CA HIS A 137 6.41 10.44 -9.78
C HIS A 137 7.08 11.41 -10.76
N MET A 138 8.41 11.34 -10.82
CA MET A 138 9.19 12.13 -11.76
C MET A 138 9.69 11.24 -12.89
N LEU A 139 9.62 11.74 -14.13
CA LEU A 139 10.13 11.05 -15.31
C LEU A 139 11.67 11.06 -15.29
N HIS A 140 12.26 9.92 -14.97
CA HIS A 140 13.70 9.69 -15.02
C HIS A 140 14.03 8.47 -15.89
N ARG A 141 15.27 8.40 -16.36
CA ARG A 141 15.76 7.26 -17.16
C ARG A 141 16.00 6.01 -16.32
N THR A 142 16.21 6.18 -15.01
CA THR A 142 16.57 5.09 -14.10
C THR A 142 15.57 5.02 -12.94
N ASP A 143 15.05 3.83 -12.67
CA ASP A 143 14.12 3.60 -11.56
C ASP A 143 14.78 3.59 -10.17
N LYS A 144 16.12 3.65 -10.13
CA LYS A 144 16.93 3.57 -8.91
C LYS A 144 17.10 4.92 -8.20
N ASP A 145 16.68 6.03 -8.79
CA ASP A 145 16.95 7.37 -8.24
C ASP A 145 15.82 7.87 -7.32
N SER A 146 15.21 6.97 -6.54
CA SER A 146 14.18 7.33 -5.56
C SER A 146 14.82 7.85 -4.28
N ARG A 147 14.33 8.99 -3.77
CA ARG A 147 14.78 9.61 -2.51
C ARG A 147 13.62 10.03 -1.63
N LEU A 148 13.83 10.01 -0.33
CA LEU A 148 12.91 10.60 0.64
C LEU A 148 13.25 12.08 0.82
N VAL A 149 12.28 12.95 0.60
CA VAL A 149 12.37 14.37 0.96
C VAL A 149 11.60 14.55 2.27
N LYS A 150 12.25 15.08 3.31
CA LYS A 150 11.62 15.41 4.59
C LYS A 150 10.86 16.74 4.46
N GLY A 151 9.80 16.73 3.66
CA GLY A 151 9.05 17.92 3.30
C GLY A 151 8.08 17.64 2.16
N LEU A 152 7.56 18.70 1.55
CA LEU A 152 6.64 18.63 0.42
C LEU A 152 7.38 18.89 -0.89
N VAL A 153 6.99 18.20 -1.95
CA VAL A 153 7.50 18.43 -3.31
C VAL A 153 6.35 18.96 -4.16
N MET A 154 6.55 20.10 -4.80
CA MET A 154 5.55 20.72 -5.67
C MET A 154 5.99 20.63 -7.13
N ASP A 155 5.05 20.30 -8.02
CA ASP A 155 5.32 20.21 -9.47
C ASP A 155 5.37 21.59 -10.13
N HIS A 156 4.82 22.61 -9.48
CA HIS A 156 4.77 23.97 -10.00
C HIS A 156 5.89 24.82 -9.43
N GLY A 157 6.69 25.42 -10.31
CA GLY A 157 7.74 26.38 -9.97
C GLY A 157 7.28 27.84 -10.08
N GLY A 158 8.24 28.75 -9.86
CA GLY A 158 8.02 30.18 -10.03
C GLY A 158 7.63 30.55 -11.46
N ARG A 159 6.72 31.54 -11.61
CA ARG A 159 6.26 32.01 -12.93
C ARG A 159 7.25 32.93 -13.62
N HIS A 160 8.04 33.69 -12.86
CA HIS A 160 9.02 34.63 -13.39
C HIS A 160 10.44 34.06 -13.28
N PRO A 161 11.28 34.16 -14.32
CA PRO A 161 12.65 33.64 -14.28
C PRO A 161 13.53 34.33 -13.22
N ASP A 162 13.26 35.60 -12.90
CA ASP A 162 13.99 36.33 -11.84
C ASP A 162 13.57 35.94 -10.42
N MET A 163 12.61 35.02 -10.26
CA MET A 163 12.30 34.46 -8.94
C MET A 163 13.47 33.56 -8.48
N PRO A 164 13.91 33.67 -7.22
CA PRO A 164 15.04 32.87 -6.73
C PRO A 164 14.77 31.37 -6.84
N SER A 165 15.71 30.63 -7.44
CA SER A 165 15.63 29.18 -7.63
C SER A 165 16.01 28.38 -6.38
N TYR A 166 16.75 29.00 -5.46
CA TYR A 166 17.18 28.42 -4.19
C TYR A 166 17.03 29.44 -3.08
N MET A 167 16.44 29.02 -1.97
CA MET A 167 16.27 29.84 -0.79
C MET A 167 16.35 28.95 0.46
N GLU A 168 17.06 29.43 1.47
CA GLU A 168 17.18 28.80 2.79
C GLU A 168 16.33 29.58 3.79
N ASN A 169 15.78 28.91 4.81
CA ASN A 169 14.98 29.53 5.87
C ASN A 169 13.79 30.35 5.34
N CYS A 170 13.04 29.79 4.38
CA CYS A 170 11.90 30.44 3.76
C CYS A 170 10.67 30.44 4.66
N TYR A 171 9.89 31.52 4.62
CA TYR A 171 8.53 31.53 5.15
C TYR A 171 7.55 31.21 4.02
N ILE A 172 6.73 30.18 4.22
CA ILE A 172 5.75 29.72 3.24
C ILE A 172 4.36 30.20 3.68
N MET A 173 3.74 31.07 2.89
CA MET A 173 2.34 31.44 3.06
C MET A 173 1.48 30.55 2.18
N ILE A 174 0.52 29.85 2.79
CA ILE A 174 -0.50 29.08 2.07
C ILE A 174 -1.78 29.92 2.07
N GLY A 175 -2.23 30.34 0.89
CA GLY A 175 -3.43 31.15 0.73
C GLY A 175 -4.28 30.65 -0.43
N ASN A 176 -5.59 30.55 -0.21
CA ASN A 176 -6.57 30.29 -1.27
C ASN A 176 -7.11 31.63 -1.81
N ILE A 177 -6.21 32.47 -2.32
CA ILE A 177 -6.54 33.80 -2.86
C ILE A 177 -5.89 33.93 -4.23
N SER A 178 -6.68 34.33 -5.23
CA SER A 178 -6.17 34.71 -6.54
C SER A 178 -5.37 36.01 -6.41
N LEU A 179 -4.09 35.98 -6.78
CA LEU A 179 -3.23 37.18 -6.86
C LEU A 179 -3.17 37.75 -8.29
N GLU A 180 -4.15 37.38 -9.12
CA GLU A 180 -4.27 37.85 -10.50
C GLU A 180 -5.38 38.91 -10.56
N TYR A 181 -5.22 39.90 -11.44
CA TYR A 181 -6.26 40.87 -11.69
C TYR A 181 -7.40 40.19 -12.47
N GLU A 182 -8.46 39.82 -11.77
CA GLU A 182 -9.69 39.36 -12.40
C GLU A 182 -10.39 40.58 -13.02
N LYS A 183 -10.62 40.55 -14.33
CA LYS A 183 -11.38 41.60 -15.01
C LYS A 183 -12.79 41.60 -14.45
N THR A 184 -13.27 42.76 -14.00
CA THR A 184 -14.67 42.95 -13.65
C THR A 184 -15.52 42.63 -14.87
N GLU A 185 -16.35 41.61 -14.75
CA GLU A 185 -17.36 41.26 -15.73
C GLU A 185 -18.32 42.46 -15.89
N HIS A 186 -18.12 43.21 -16.97
CA HIS A 186 -19.00 44.30 -17.36
C HIS A 186 -20.33 43.70 -17.78
N THR A 187 -21.38 43.98 -16.99
CA THR A 187 -22.78 43.74 -17.36
C THR A 187 -23.24 44.75 -18.40
#